data_AF-A0A1G5KN65-F1
#
_entry.id   AF-A0A1G5KN65-F1
#
_cell.length_a   1.000
_cell.length_b   1.000
_cell.length_c   1.000
_cell.angle_alpha   90.00
_cell.angle_beta   90.00
_cell.angle_gamma   90.00
#
_symmetry.space_group_name_H-M   'P 1'
#
loop_
_entity.id
_entity.type
_entity.pdbx_description
1 polymer ?
#
loop_
_entity_poly.entity_id
_entity_poly.type
_entity_poly.pdbx_seq_one_letter_code
_entity_poly.pdbx_strand_id
1 'polypeptide(L)'
;RTLFIFGRENSVRSGATTQMRETLCEILKTYTVKRTITIRRSTIFNFIFSMAFGALLLFVLEHFGQFSYLAHDDPRDNNEKISFVKYVSPDTKVFRISYKTFFDNKIETEGFGFTVGDLNYAGTEFDKYRTKVFFYQEAFKKDYKYGFGISAVFFIIIWCYLNFNIKLK
;
A
#
# COMPACT_ATOMS: atom_id res chain seq x y z
N ARG A 1 -21.95 -10.05 -22.74
CA ARG A 1 -23.24 -9.87 -22.00
C ARG A 1 -23.89 -11.24 -21.92
N THR A 2 -23.68 -11.97 -20.82
CA THR A 2 -24.30 -13.29 -20.59
C THR A 2 -24.48 -13.43 -19.08
N LEU A 3 -25.72 -13.60 -18.62
CA LEU A 3 -26.07 -13.80 -17.22
C LEU A 3 -26.65 -15.21 -17.11
N PHE A 4 -25.93 -16.13 -16.45
CA PHE A 4 -26.46 -17.44 -16.07
C PHE A 4 -27.14 -17.31 -14.70
N ILE A 5 -28.41 -17.69 -14.62
CA ILE A 5 -29.13 -17.80 -13.35
C ILE A 5 -29.42 -19.29 -13.13
N PHE A 6 -28.76 -19.90 -12.15
CA PHE A 6 -29.10 -21.23 -11.63
C PHE A 6 -30.25 -21.09 -10.62
N GLY A 7 -31.46 -21.43 -11.04
CA GLY A 7 -32.64 -21.54 -10.18
C GLY A 7 -32.97 -23.01 -9.93
N ARG A 8 -32.85 -23.47 -8.67
CA ARG A 8 -33.26 -24.80 -8.22
C ARG A 8 -34.78 -24.81 -8.09
N GLU A 9 -35.48 -25.43 -9.04
CA GLU A 9 -36.93 -25.63 -9.00
C GLU A 9 -37.30 -26.71 -7.98
N ASN A 10 -37.84 -26.31 -6.83
CA ASN A 10 -38.66 -27.20 -6.02
C ASN A 10 -40.11 -27.01 -6.45
N SER A 11 -40.69 -28.06 -7.07
CA SER A 11 -42.02 -28.06 -7.65
C SER A 11 -43.12 -28.13 -6.57
N VAL A 12 -43.53 -26.97 -6.07
CA VAL A 12 -44.77 -26.86 -5.30
C VAL A 12 -45.94 -26.81 -6.28
N ARG A 13 -46.63 -27.95 -6.45
CA ARG A 13 -47.95 -28.02 -7.09
C ARG A 13 -48.94 -27.22 -6.24
N SER A 14 -49.35 -26.05 -6.71
CA SER A 14 -50.43 -25.28 -6.13
C SER A 14 -51.35 -24.79 -7.25
N GLY A 15 -52.63 -25.14 -7.15
CA GLY A 15 -53.72 -24.71 -8.02
C GLY A 15 -54.05 -23.23 -7.84
N ALA A 16 -53.06 -22.37 -8.05
CA ALA A 16 -53.29 -20.93 -8.14
C ALA A 16 -54.05 -20.65 -9.43
N THR A 17 -55.24 -20.04 -9.30
CA THR A 17 -55.99 -19.53 -10.44
C THR A 17 -55.12 -18.54 -11.22
N THR A 18 -55.28 -18.49 -12.54
CA THR A 18 -54.49 -17.65 -13.45
C THR A 18 -54.39 -16.20 -12.95
N GLN A 19 -55.47 -15.70 -12.34
CA GLN A 19 -55.59 -14.38 -11.72
C GLN A 19 -54.62 -14.14 -10.55
N MET A 20 -54.37 -15.16 -9.74
CA MET A 20 -53.46 -15.10 -8.59
C MET A 20 -51.98 -15.08 -9.03
N ARG A 21 -51.66 -15.73 -10.15
CA ARG A 21 -50.34 -15.65 -10.77
C ARG A 21 -50.05 -14.27 -11.35
N GLU A 22 -51.04 -13.65 -11.98
CA GLU A 22 -50.91 -12.30 -12.54
C GLU A 22 -50.72 -11.25 -11.43
N THR A 23 -51.49 -11.33 -10.34
CA THR A 23 -51.33 -10.44 -9.18
C THR A 23 -49.98 -10.62 -8.49
N LEU A 24 -49.50 -11.86 -8.32
CA LEU A 24 -48.16 -12.10 -7.78
C LEU A 24 -47.05 -11.54 -8.70
N CYS A 25 -47.23 -11.61 -10.02
CA CYS A 25 -46.26 -11.10 -10.99
C CYS A 25 -46.21 -9.56 -10.98
N GLU A 26 -47.36 -8.90 -10.88
CA GLU A 26 -47.47 -7.45 -10.66
C GLU A 26 -46.81 -7.03 -9.33
N ILE A 27 -47.10 -7.72 -8.23
CA ILE A 27 -46.50 -7.44 -6.92
C ILE A 27 -44.98 -7.62 -6.96
N LEU A 28 -44.47 -8.68 -7.60
CA LEU A 28 -43.03 -8.92 -7.75
C LEU A 28 -42.34 -7.87 -8.66
N LYS A 29 -43.02 -7.39 -9.71
CA LYS A 29 -42.54 -6.25 -10.52
C LYS A 29 -42.49 -4.96 -9.71
N THR A 30 -43.45 -4.76 -8.81
CA THR A 30 -43.52 -3.54 -7.99
C THR A 30 -42.49 -3.56 -6.84
N TYR A 31 -42.16 -4.74 -6.30
CA TYR A 31 -41.17 -4.89 -5.22
C TYR A 31 -39.71 -4.87 -5.70
N THR A 32 -39.47 -4.99 -7.01
CA THR A 32 -38.15 -4.79 -7.61
C THR A 32 -37.87 -3.30 -7.79
N VAL A 33 -37.93 -2.54 -6.69
CA VAL A 33 -37.43 -1.18 -6.62
C VAL A 33 -35.93 -1.22 -6.89
N LYS A 34 -35.54 -0.96 -8.13
CA LYS A 34 -34.13 -0.76 -8.50
C LYS A 34 -33.63 0.47 -7.75
N ARG A 35 -32.94 0.26 -6.63
CA ARG A 35 -32.17 1.32 -5.98
C ARG A 35 -31.06 1.74 -6.94
N THR A 36 -31.27 2.85 -7.65
CA THR A 36 -30.27 3.45 -8.51
C THR A 36 -29.35 4.30 -7.64
N ILE A 37 -28.09 3.86 -7.49
CA ILE A 37 -27.07 4.64 -6.80
C ILE A 37 -26.53 5.67 -7.80
N THR A 38 -26.86 6.95 -7.57
CA THR A 38 -26.34 8.05 -8.39
C THR A 38 -25.01 8.55 -7.81
N ILE A 39 -23.90 8.16 -8.45
CA ILE A 39 -22.56 8.61 -8.05
C ILE A 39 -22.25 9.93 -8.75
N ARG A 40 -21.97 10.98 -7.98
CA ARG A 40 -21.55 12.28 -8.53
C ARG A 40 -20.13 12.18 -9.07
N ARG A 41 -19.87 12.81 -10.22
CA ARG A 41 -18.54 12.86 -10.84
C ARG A 41 -17.47 13.46 -9.90
N SER A 42 -17.86 14.45 -9.08
CA SER A 42 -16.97 15.04 -8.07
C SER A 42 -16.49 14.02 -7.04
N THR A 43 -17.33 13.08 -6.62
CA THR A 43 -16.95 12.02 -5.67
C THR A 43 -15.87 11.12 -6.24
N ILE A 44 -15.96 10.75 -7.53
CA ILE A 44 -14.95 9.93 -8.21
C ILE A 44 -13.62 10.67 -8.29
N PHE A 45 -13.64 11.96 -8.65
CA PHE A 45 -12.42 12.76 -8.68
C PHE A 45 -11.78 12.94 -7.31
N ASN A 46 -12.57 13.20 -6.27
CA ASN A 46 -12.06 13.31 -4.90
C ASN A 46 -11.44 11.99 -4.42
N PHE A 47 -12.03 10.86 -4.80
CA PHE A 47 -11.47 9.54 -4.53
C PHE A 47 -10.10 9.37 -5.19
N ILE A 48 -9.99 9.61 -6.50
CA ILE A 48 -8.72 9.52 -7.22
C ILE A 48 -7.68 10.48 -6.63
N PHE A 49 -8.09 11.71 -6.30
CA PHE A 49 -7.20 12.70 -5.69
C PHE A 49 -6.69 12.24 -4.33
N SER A 50 -7.57 11.70 -3.46
CA SER A 50 -7.17 11.16 -2.15
C SER A 50 -6.24 9.95 -2.26
N MET A 51 -6.43 9.12 -3.29
CA MET A 51 -5.53 8.01 -3.62
C MET A 51 -4.14 8.51 -4.01
N ALA A 52 -4.08 9.48 -4.92
CA ALA A 52 -2.81 10.09 -5.33
C ALA A 52 -2.10 10.78 -4.15
N PHE A 53 -2.86 11.50 -3.33
CA PHE A 53 -2.33 12.20 -2.17
C PHE A 53 -1.77 11.25 -1.11
N GLY A 54 -2.51 10.18 -0.76
CA GLY A 54 -2.03 9.20 0.20
C GLY A 54 -0.83 8.41 -0.31
N ALA A 55 -0.75 8.10 -1.60
CA ALA A 55 0.44 7.52 -2.22
C ALA A 55 1.65 8.46 -2.13
N LEU A 56 1.46 9.76 -2.43
CA LEU A 56 2.52 10.76 -2.31
C LEU A 56 3.00 10.91 -0.87
N LEU A 57 2.08 10.95 0.09
CA LEU A 57 2.41 11.05 1.51
C LEU A 57 3.16 9.82 2.00
N LEU A 58 2.74 8.62 1.59
CA LEU A 58 3.47 7.37 1.87
C LEU A 58 4.90 7.45 1.32
N PHE A 59 5.08 7.91 0.07
CA PHE A 59 6.40 8.04 -0.53
C PHE A 59 7.31 9.04 0.21
N VAL A 60 6.74 10.13 0.73
CA VAL A 60 7.47 11.08 1.57
C VAL A 60 7.84 10.45 2.92
N LEU A 61 6.94 9.67 3.54
CA LEU A 61 7.25 8.95 4.79
C LEU A 61 8.40 7.95 4.61
N GLU A 62 8.49 7.29 3.46
CA GLU A 62 9.63 6.41 3.16
C GLU A 62 10.98 7.16 3.12
N HIS A 63 11.02 8.47 2.90
CA HIS A 63 12.31 9.17 3.00
C HIS A 63 12.89 9.19 4.43
N PHE A 64 12.08 8.90 5.45
CA PHE A 64 12.49 8.84 6.84
C PHE A 64 12.87 7.42 7.31
N GLY A 65 12.89 6.44 6.39
CA GLY A 65 13.40 5.11 6.70
C GLY A 65 14.90 5.09 7.01
N GLN A 66 15.36 4.01 7.63
CA GLN A 66 16.73 3.87 8.10
C GLN A 66 17.47 2.83 7.27
N PHE A 67 18.61 3.23 6.72
CA PHE A 67 19.55 2.30 6.10
C PHE A 67 20.54 1.77 7.14
N SER A 68 20.82 0.48 7.05
CA SER A 68 21.83 -0.23 7.83
C SER A 68 22.53 -1.21 6.92
N TYR A 69 23.74 -1.63 7.27
CA TYR A 69 24.50 -2.55 6.45
C TYR A 69 25.29 -3.53 7.30
N LEU A 70 25.62 -4.67 6.69
CA LEU A 70 26.52 -5.66 7.25
C LEU A 70 27.75 -5.75 6.34
N ALA A 71 28.91 -5.35 6.88
CA ALA A 71 30.18 -5.48 6.19
C ALA A 71 30.63 -6.95 6.16
N HIS A 72 31.37 -7.34 5.13
CA HIS A 72 32.02 -8.64 5.10
C HIS A 72 33.19 -8.61 6.07
N ASP A 73 33.02 -9.25 7.22
CA ASP A 73 34.12 -9.46 8.16
C ASP A 73 35.08 -10.50 7.57
N ASP A 74 36.15 -10.04 6.94
CA ASP A 74 37.31 -10.90 6.73
C ASP A 74 37.96 -11.12 8.11
N PRO A 75 38.06 -12.36 8.64
CA PRO A 75 38.61 -12.63 9.96
C PRO A 75 40.14 -12.54 10.02
N ARG A 76 40.78 -11.81 9.10
CA ARG A 76 42.24 -11.59 9.13
C ARG A 76 42.57 -10.43 10.06
N ASP A 77 42.47 -10.68 11.36
CA ASP A 77 43.25 -9.93 12.33
C ASP A 77 44.17 -10.90 13.06
N ASN A 78 45.46 -10.75 12.85
CA ASN A 78 46.52 -11.66 13.29
C ASN A 78 46.84 -11.52 14.79
N ASN A 79 45.93 -10.95 15.59
CA ASN A 79 46.18 -10.64 16.99
C ASN A 79 44.99 -11.09 17.88
N GLU A 80 45.27 -12.05 18.76
CA GLU A 80 44.35 -12.82 19.62
C GLU A 80 43.61 -12.01 20.72
N LYS A 81 43.44 -10.69 20.59
CA LYS A 81 42.76 -9.86 21.59
C LYS A 81 41.35 -9.50 21.13
N ILE A 82 40.35 -9.91 21.92
CA ILE A 82 38.95 -9.55 21.74
C ILE A 82 38.80 -8.04 21.93
N SER A 83 38.60 -7.30 20.83
CA SER A 83 38.20 -5.89 20.85
C SER A 83 36.70 -5.78 20.54
N PHE A 84 35.99 -4.98 21.33
CA PHE A 84 34.58 -4.62 21.06
C PHE A 84 34.44 -3.52 20.00
N VAL A 85 35.55 -2.88 19.62
CA VAL A 85 35.61 -1.85 18.58
C VAL A 85 36.58 -2.36 17.51
N LYS A 86 36.02 -2.91 16.42
CA LYS A 86 36.79 -3.30 15.24
C LYS A 86 36.73 -2.15 14.24
N TYR A 87 37.89 -1.63 13.87
CA TYR A 87 37.98 -0.70 12.75
C TYR A 87 37.68 -1.48 11.46
N VAL A 88 36.67 -1.06 10.73
CA VAL A 88 36.34 -1.63 9.41
C VAL A 88 36.92 -0.69 8.35
N SER A 89 37.77 -1.22 7.47
CA SER A 89 38.34 -0.42 6.39
C SER A 89 37.22 0.09 5.46
N PRO A 90 37.29 1.34 4.98
CA PRO A 90 36.37 1.84 3.95
C PRO A 90 36.31 0.93 2.71
N ASP A 91 37.40 0.23 2.37
CA ASP A 91 37.47 -0.67 1.22
C ASP A 91 36.79 -2.04 1.44
N THR A 92 36.35 -2.33 2.67
CA THR A 92 35.67 -3.59 2.98
C THR A 92 34.35 -3.67 2.22
N LYS A 93 34.11 -4.79 1.53
CA LYS A 93 32.87 -5.02 0.79
C LYS A 93 31.68 -5.19 1.73
N VAL A 94 30.54 -4.66 1.33
CA VAL A 94 29.27 -4.82 2.02
C VAL A 94 28.66 -6.16 1.60
N PHE A 95 28.28 -6.97 2.58
CA PHE A 95 27.60 -8.24 2.33
C PHE A 95 26.10 -8.02 2.13
N ARG A 96 25.48 -7.22 3.00
CA ARG A 96 24.03 -6.98 2.98
C ARG A 96 23.72 -5.53 3.29
N ILE A 97 22.76 -4.97 2.57
CA ILE A 97 22.16 -3.67 2.86
C ILE A 97 20.74 -3.93 3.34
N SER A 98 20.38 -3.37 4.49
CA SER A 98 19.08 -3.50 5.12
C SER A 98 18.44 -2.13 5.24
N TYR A 99 17.32 -1.95 4.59
CA TYR A 99 16.49 -0.76 4.71
C TYR A 99 15.28 -1.07 5.60
N LYS A 100 15.12 -0.28 6.66
CA LYS A 100 13.99 -0.34 7.57
C LYS A 100 13.04 0.81 7.22
N THR A 101 11.83 0.47 6.76
CA THR A 101 10.81 1.44 6.37
C THR A 101 10.29 2.21 7.59
N PHE A 102 9.57 3.31 7.34
CA PHE A 102 8.93 4.10 8.40
C PHE A 102 7.95 3.25 9.24
N PHE A 103 7.35 2.22 8.64
CA PHE A 103 6.39 1.32 9.30
C PHE A 103 7.03 0.02 9.81
N ASP A 104 8.33 0.07 10.12
CA ASP A 104 9.13 -1.04 10.66
C ASP A 104 9.25 -2.28 9.77
N ASN A 105 8.89 -2.19 8.48
CA ASN A 105 9.15 -3.28 7.55
C ASN A 105 10.63 -3.31 7.15
N LYS A 106 11.19 -4.50 6.95
CA LYS A 106 12.59 -4.66 6.55
C LYS A 106 12.70 -5.12 5.11
N ILE A 107 13.64 -4.52 4.39
CA ILE A 107 14.03 -4.88 3.03
C ILE A 107 15.51 -5.17 3.08
N GLU A 108 15.87 -6.36 2.65
CA GLU A 108 17.26 -6.80 2.65
C GLU A 108 17.66 -7.08 1.21
N THR A 109 18.82 -6.55 0.83
CA THR A 109 19.43 -6.81 -0.47
C THR A 109 20.88 -7.19 -0.26
N GLU A 110 21.45 -7.86 -1.24
CA GLU A 110 22.90 -8.04 -1.30
C GLU A 110 23.59 -6.67 -1.37
N GLY A 111 24.84 -6.61 -0.96
CA GLY A 111 25.62 -5.37 -0.98
C GLY A 111 26.01 -4.88 -2.38
N PHE A 112 25.66 -5.61 -3.46
CA PHE A 112 25.89 -5.22 -4.87
C PHE A 112 27.32 -4.73 -5.20
N GLY A 113 28.32 -5.19 -4.45
CA GLY A 113 29.72 -4.76 -4.62
C GLY A 113 30.06 -3.40 -3.99
N PHE A 114 29.12 -2.74 -3.32
CA PHE A 114 29.40 -1.54 -2.53
C PHE A 114 30.41 -1.83 -1.42
N THR A 115 31.21 -0.83 -1.11
CA THR A 115 32.15 -0.84 0.01
C THR A 115 31.59 -0.05 1.19
N VAL A 116 32.17 -0.22 2.38
CA VAL A 116 31.79 0.56 3.57
C VAL A 116 31.99 2.06 3.33
N GLY A 117 33.03 2.44 2.59
CA GLY A 117 33.27 3.81 2.16
C GLY A 117 32.12 4.37 1.33
N ASP A 118 31.53 3.57 0.45
CA ASP A 118 30.39 3.99 -0.35
C ASP A 118 29.14 4.28 0.48
N LEU A 119 28.99 3.66 1.65
CA LEU A 119 27.79 3.82 2.48
C LEU A 119 27.90 4.93 3.53
N ASN A 120 29.11 5.27 3.97
CA ASN A 120 29.33 6.05 5.19
C ASN A 120 29.52 7.56 4.95
N TYR A 121 29.83 7.98 3.72
CA TYR A 121 30.15 9.38 3.41
C TYR A 121 29.11 10.04 2.51
N ALA A 122 28.83 11.32 2.76
CA ALA A 122 27.97 12.13 1.89
C ALA A 122 28.65 12.32 0.51
N GLY A 123 27.89 12.17 -0.58
CA GLY A 123 28.38 12.32 -1.95
C GLY A 123 28.93 11.06 -2.63
N THR A 124 28.85 9.90 -1.98
CA THR A 124 29.23 8.59 -2.54
C THR A 124 28.16 7.98 -3.44
N GLU A 125 28.45 6.83 -4.06
CA GLU A 125 27.52 6.16 -4.98
C GLU A 125 26.22 5.67 -4.32
N PHE A 126 26.28 5.26 -3.06
CA PHE A 126 25.08 4.88 -2.33
C PHE A 126 24.26 6.09 -1.89
N ASP A 127 24.92 7.20 -1.57
CA ASP A 127 24.25 8.42 -1.19
C ASP A 127 23.46 9.04 -2.36
N LYS A 128 23.88 8.74 -3.60
CA LYS A 128 23.13 9.11 -4.81
C LYS A 128 21.71 8.57 -4.77
N TYR A 129 20.76 9.48 -4.98
CA TYR A 129 19.33 9.19 -4.96
C TYR A 129 18.91 8.00 -5.84
N ARG A 130 19.56 7.83 -7.00
CA ARG A 130 19.25 6.74 -7.94
C ARG A 130 19.36 5.34 -7.30
N THR A 131 20.31 5.14 -6.39
CA THR A 131 20.52 3.86 -5.70
C THR A 131 19.44 3.67 -4.62
N LYS A 132 19.13 4.73 -3.86
CA LYS A 132 18.10 4.73 -2.82
C LYS A 132 16.68 4.52 -3.35
N VAL A 133 16.38 5.03 -4.56
CA VAL A 133 15.07 4.89 -5.20
C VAL A 133 14.62 3.43 -5.32
N PHE A 134 15.54 2.50 -5.59
CA PHE A 134 15.22 1.09 -5.64
C PHE A 134 14.62 0.60 -4.31
N PHE A 135 15.24 0.96 -3.19
CA PHE A 135 14.77 0.61 -1.85
C PHE A 135 13.43 1.29 -1.54
N TYR A 136 13.23 2.54 -1.93
CA TYR A 136 11.96 3.26 -1.74
C TYR A 136 10.82 2.63 -2.53
N GLN A 137 11.06 2.13 -3.75
CA GLN A 137 10.04 1.43 -4.53
C GLN A 137 9.64 0.10 -3.89
N GLU A 138 10.62 -0.69 -3.43
CA GLU A 138 10.33 -1.94 -2.72
C GLU A 138 9.63 -1.68 -1.39
N ALA A 139 9.98 -0.61 -0.69
CA ALA A 139 9.33 -0.19 0.55
C ALA A 139 7.88 0.20 0.32
N PHE A 140 7.64 1.04 -0.68
CA PHE A 140 6.31 1.44 -1.09
C PHE A 140 5.43 0.23 -1.42
N LYS A 141 5.97 -0.80 -2.09
CA LYS A 141 5.24 -2.05 -2.36
C LYS A 141 4.91 -2.82 -1.09
N LYS A 142 5.78 -2.87 -0.09
CA LYS A 142 5.50 -3.54 1.19
C LYS A 142 4.49 -2.76 2.05
N ASP A 143 4.56 -1.43 1.98
CA ASP A 143 3.78 -0.52 2.81
C ASP A 143 2.50 0.02 2.15
N TYR A 144 2.13 -0.52 0.99
CA TYR A 144 0.95 -0.09 0.22
C TYR A 144 -0.34 -0.06 1.06
N LYS A 145 -0.50 -0.99 2.01
CA LYS A 145 -1.66 -1.05 2.92
C LYS A 145 -1.82 0.22 3.74
N TYR A 146 -0.71 0.83 4.17
CA TYR A 146 -0.73 2.09 4.92
C TYR A 146 -1.08 3.26 4.01
N GLY A 147 -0.58 3.25 2.76
CA GLY A 147 -0.96 4.23 1.74
C GLY A 147 -2.47 4.23 1.47
N PHE A 148 -3.07 3.04 1.30
CA PHE A 148 -4.53 2.90 1.19
C PHE A 148 -5.27 3.41 2.43
N GLY A 149 -4.75 3.15 3.63
CA GLY A 149 -5.30 3.66 4.89
C GLY A 149 -5.29 5.19 4.95
N ILE A 150 -4.15 5.82 4.64
CA ILE A 150 -4.00 7.28 4.58
C ILE A 150 -4.97 7.87 3.56
N SER A 151 -5.04 7.29 2.35
CA SER A 151 -5.98 7.72 1.31
C SER A 151 -7.43 7.64 1.75
N ALA A 152 -7.84 6.55 2.41
CA ALA A 152 -9.19 6.37 2.91
C ALA A 152 -9.55 7.43 3.98
N VAL A 153 -8.64 7.70 4.91
CA VAL A 153 -8.84 8.74 5.93
C VAL A 153 -8.99 10.11 5.28
N PHE A 154 -8.11 10.46 4.33
CA PHE A 154 -8.22 11.73 3.59
C PHE A 154 -9.52 11.83 2.79
N PHE A 155 -9.93 10.74 2.14
CA PHE A 155 -11.19 10.70 1.39
C PHE A 155 -12.38 10.97 2.31
N ILE A 156 -12.44 10.32 3.48
CA ILE A 156 -13.52 10.52 4.46
C ILE A 156 -13.54 11.97 4.94
N ILE A 157 -12.37 12.56 5.24
CA ILE A 157 -12.27 13.96 5.66
C ILE A 157 -12.83 14.89 4.57
N ILE A 158 -12.36 14.76 3.32
CA ILE A 158 -12.83 15.57 2.19
C ILE A 158 -14.34 15.37 1.98
N TRP A 159 -14.80 14.12 2.03
CA TRP A 159 -16.22 13.79 1.88
C TRP A 159 -17.07 14.42 2.97
N CYS A 160 -16.61 14.41 4.23
CA CYS A 160 -17.29 15.07 5.33
C CYS A 160 -17.37 16.59 5.12
N TYR A 161 -16.26 17.24 4.77
CA TYR A 161 -16.25 18.69 4.50
C TYR A 161 -17.23 19.09 3.39
N LEU A 162 -17.31 18.30 2.32
CA LEU A 162 -18.18 18.61 1.18
C LEU A 162 -19.67 18.35 1.43
N ASN A 163 -20.02 17.40 2.32
CA ASN A 163 -21.42 17.07 2.57
C ASN A 163 -22.00 17.78 3.79
N PHE A 164 -21.20 18.06 4.83
CA PHE A 164 -21.73 18.55 6.09
C PHE A 164 -21.91 20.07 6.17
N ASN A 165 -21.56 20.86 5.14
CA ASN A 165 -21.78 22.32 5.08
C ASN A 165 -21.57 22.99 6.45
N ILE A 166 -20.45 22.66 7.11
CA ILE A 166 -20.21 23.06 8.50
C ILE A 166 -20.10 24.59 8.50
N LYS A 167 -21.18 25.26 8.92
CA LYS A 167 -21.19 26.70 9.16
C LYS A 167 -20.42 26.92 10.46
N LEU A 168 -19.13 27.22 10.35
CA LEU A 168 -18.38 27.82 11.45
C LEU A 168 -18.99 29.22 11.66
N LYS A 169 -19.78 29.36 12.73
CA LYS A 169 -20.22 30.64 13.27
C LYS A 169 -19.16 31.18 14.20
#